data_AF-A0AAE4HW76-F1
#
_entry.id   AF-A0AAE4HW76-F1
#
_cell.length_a   1.000
_cell.length_b   1.000
_cell.length_c   1.000
_cell.angle_alpha   90.00
_cell.angle_beta   90.00
_cell.angle_gamma   90.00
#
_symmetry.space_group_name_H-M   'P 1'
#
loop_
_entity.id
_entity.type
_entity.pdbx_description
1 polymer ?
#
loop_
_entity_poly.entity_id
_entity_poly.type
_entity_poly.pdbx_seq_one_letter_code
_entity_poly.pdbx_strand_id
1 'polypeptide(L)'
;MLTPKELSQKIETTSLVEAIELFKEEVLNIQLKNYIRDDFRLITKKEYERIDYSGSFFFFVEPDLGSSRGGFSDAILEDKEKVALLLLLVETFERYVDVNTGIEDFLGYDCVFCDFVVSDENAAKPLTQEEYEAIKDLIITVIDNFVPSMTVMETDEYELFKRGQSPKDTEIDNIQITLPLSIL
;
A
#
# COMPACT_ATOMS: atom_id res chain seq x y z
N MET A 1 -9.29 -12.80 -0.50
CA MET A 1 -8.89 -11.80 -1.49
C MET A 1 -10.04 -11.66 -2.46
N LEU A 2 -10.59 -10.46 -2.57
CA LEU A 2 -11.61 -10.15 -3.57
C LEU A 2 -11.02 -10.23 -4.98
N THR A 3 -11.88 -10.48 -5.97
CA THR A 3 -11.54 -10.25 -7.38
C THR A 3 -11.50 -8.74 -7.68
N PRO A 4 -10.82 -8.31 -8.76
CA PRO A 4 -10.82 -6.91 -9.21
C PRO A 4 -12.21 -6.29 -9.31
N LYS A 5 -13.19 -7.05 -9.81
CA LYS A 5 -14.58 -6.61 -9.95
C LYS A 5 -15.25 -6.40 -8.59
N GLU A 6 -15.06 -7.33 -7.66
CA GLU A 6 -15.64 -7.24 -6.32
C GLU A 6 -15.00 -6.09 -5.53
N LEU A 7 -13.68 -5.89 -5.64
CA LEU A 7 -13.00 -4.75 -5.02
C LEU A 7 -13.50 -3.42 -5.61
N SER A 8 -13.63 -3.32 -6.94
CA SER A 8 -14.17 -2.11 -7.59
C SER A 8 -15.58 -1.78 -7.08
N GLN A 9 -16.45 -2.78 -6.97
CA GLN A 9 -17.80 -2.59 -6.43
C GLN A 9 -17.78 -2.15 -4.97
N LYS A 10 -16.91 -2.74 -4.15
CA LYS A 10 -16.73 -2.37 -2.75
C LYS A 10 -16.28 -0.91 -2.64
N ILE A 11 -15.23 -0.52 -3.36
CA ILE A 11 -14.72 0.85 -3.45
C ILE A 11 -15.85 1.82 -3.79
N GLU A 12 -16.70 1.49 -4.78
CA GLU A 12 -17.79 2.37 -5.20
C GLU A 12 -18.81 2.67 -4.11
N THR A 13 -19.06 1.71 -3.22
CA THR A 13 -20.11 1.78 -2.20
C THR A 13 -19.62 2.14 -0.80
N THR A 14 -18.30 2.12 -0.56
CA THR A 14 -17.71 2.37 0.76
C THR A 14 -17.36 3.85 0.93
N SER A 15 -17.72 4.40 2.08
CA SER A 15 -17.31 5.74 2.51
C SER A 15 -15.89 5.74 3.11
N LEU A 16 -15.25 6.91 3.18
CA LEU A 16 -13.91 7.02 3.78
C LEU A 16 -13.89 6.57 5.25
N VAL A 17 -14.93 6.91 6.03
CA VAL A 17 -15.02 6.51 7.44
C VAL A 17 -15.05 4.98 7.57
N GLU A 18 -15.87 4.30 6.77
CA GLU A 18 -15.95 2.84 6.76
C GLU A 18 -14.63 2.20 6.31
N ALA A 19 -13.95 2.75 5.30
CA ALA A 19 -12.66 2.24 4.85
C ALA A 19 -11.58 2.37 5.95
N ILE A 20 -11.58 3.47 6.72
CA ILE A 20 -10.67 3.68 7.85
C ILE A 20 -10.93 2.65 8.95
N GLU A 21 -12.20 2.41 9.28
CA GLU A 21 -12.58 1.41 10.29
C GLU A 21 -12.11 0.02 9.86
N LEU A 22 -12.39 -0.39 8.63
CA LEU A 22 -11.94 -1.67 8.07
C LEU A 22 -10.41 -1.80 8.10
N PHE A 23 -9.69 -0.74 7.71
CA PHE A 23 -8.22 -0.73 7.77
C PHE A 23 -7.70 -0.95 9.19
N LYS A 24 -8.26 -0.25 10.18
CA LYS A 24 -7.86 -0.44 11.59
C LYS A 24 -8.24 -1.83 12.11
N GLU A 25 -9.40 -2.34 11.73
CA GLU A 25 -9.88 -3.63 12.20
C GLU A 25 -9.08 -4.80 11.62
N GLU A 26 -8.76 -4.75 10.33
CA GLU A 26 -8.11 -5.84 9.62
C GLU A 26 -6.58 -5.67 9.64
N VAL A 27 -6.05 -4.49 9.31
CA VAL A 27 -4.59 -4.31 9.19
C VAL A 27 -3.93 -4.15 10.57
N LEU A 28 -4.33 -3.14 11.35
CA LEU A 28 -3.69 -2.86 12.64
C LEU A 28 -3.82 -4.03 13.61
N ASN A 29 -5.02 -4.59 13.80
CA ASN A 29 -5.20 -5.66 14.77
C ASN A 29 -4.37 -6.91 14.43
N ILE A 30 -4.22 -7.23 13.15
CA ILE A 30 -3.39 -8.35 12.71
C ILE A 30 -1.92 -8.03 12.96
N GLN A 31 -1.47 -6.83 12.63
CA GLN A 31 -0.08 -6.42 12.90
C GLN A 31 0.26 -6.49 14.41
N LEU A 32 -0.65 -6.03 15.27
CA LEU A 32 -0.48 -6.10 16.72
C LEU A 32 -0.40 -7.55 17.25
N LYS A 33 -1.11 -8.49 16.64
CA LYS A 33 -1.04 -9.92 17.02
C LYS A 33 0.34 -10.52 16.73
N ASN A 34 1.03 -10.05 15.69
CA ASN A 34 2.33 -10.57 15.27
C ASN A 34 3.48 -10.19 16.22
N TYR A 35 3.38 -9.08 16.94
CA TYR A 35 4.38 -8.72 17.94
C TYR A 35 4.15 -9.46 19.25
N ILE A 36 5.18 -10.15 19.77
CA ILE A 36 5.11 -10.87 21.06
C ILE A 36 5.25 -9.90 22.25
N ARG A 37 6.03 -8.82 22.08
CA ARG A 37 6.31 -7.87 23.16
C ARG A 37 5.28 -6.74 23.19
N ASP A 38 4.81 -6.42 24.40
CA ASP A 38 3.77 -5.42 24.60
C ASP A 38 4.23 -3.98 24.31
N ASP A 39 5.53 -3.69 24.45
CA ASP A 39 6.06 -2.37 24.14
C ASP A 39 6.03 -2.08 22.63
N PHE A 40 6.37 -3.06 21.80
CA PHE A 40 6.24 -2.92 20.34
C PHE A 40 4.77 -2.82 19.91
N ARG A 41 3.89 -3.63 20.50
CA ARG A 41 2.43 -3.48 20.26
C ARG A 41 1.93 -2.08 20.58
N LEU A 42 2.34 -1.53 21.73
CA LEU A 42 1.91 -0.20 22.14
C LEU A 42 2.44 0.89 21.19
N ILE A 43 3.69 0.78 20.75
CA ILE A 43 4.29 1.73 19.79
C ILE A 43 3.54 1.66 18.46
N THR A 44 3.40 0.48 17.85
CA THR A 44 2.67 0.32 16.58
C THR A 44 1.23 0.84 16.68
N LYS A 45 0.54 0.53 17.79
CA LYS A 45 -0.82 1.03 18.00
C LYS A 45 -0.87 2.57 18.02
N LYS A 46 0.08 3.23 18.70
CA LYS A 46 0.16 4.69 18.75
C LYS A 46 0.41 5.30 17.38
N GLU A 47 1.29 4.71 16.57
CA GLU A 47 1.57 5.20 15.22
C GLU A 47 0.32 5.13 14.34
N TYR A 48 -0.42 4.02 14.38
CA TYR A 48 -1.69 3.91 13.65
C TYR A 48 -2.78 4.85 14.15
N GLU A 49 -2.85 5.10 15.46
CA GLU A 49 -3.78 6.09 16.04
C GLU A 49 -3.43 7.52 15.62
N ARG A 50 -2.16 7.79 15.27
CA ARG A 50 -1.68 9.09 14.80
C ARG A 50 -1.90 9.33 13.30
N ILE A 51 -2.27 8.33 12.51
CA ILE A 51 -2.47 8.49 11.06
C ILE A 51 -3.47 9.64 10.80
N ASP A 52 -3.02 10.63 10.04
CA ASP A 52 -3.85 11.75 9.57
C ASP A 52 -4.53 11.38 8.26
N TYR A 53 -5.71 10.80 8.36
CA TYR A 53 -6.54 10.45 7.19
C TYR A 53 -7.04 11.67 6.39
N SER A 54 -6.96 12.88 6.97
CA SER A 54 -7.26 14.12 6.24
C SER A 54 -6.06 14.63 5.44
N GLY A 55 -4.85 14.18 5.81
CA GLY A 55 -3.60 14.46 5.11
C GLY A 55 -3.50 13.80 3.74
N SER A 56 -2.39 14.04 3.05
CA SER A 56 -2.13 13.50 1.71
C SER A 56 -1.54 12.11 1.78
N PHE A 57 -2.13 11.17 1.05
CA PHE A 57 -1.51 9.85 0.86
C PHE A 57 -0.58 9.92 -0.35
N PHE A 58 0.36 8.99 -0.43
CA PHE A 58 1.20 8.84 -1.62
C PHE A 58 1.32 7.37 -2.01
N PHE A 59 1.49 7.14 -3.31
CA PHE A 59 1.72 5.83 -3.90
C PHE A 59 2.98 5.86 -4.76
N PHE A 60 3.88 4.89 -4.57
CA PHE A 60 5.14 4.79 -5.29
C PHE A 60 5.29 3.42 -5.95
N VAL A 61 5.88 3.42 -7.14
CA VAL A 61 6.39 2.22 -7.81
C VAL A 61 7.91 2.30 -7.73
N GLU A 62 8.52 1.34 -7.07
CA GLU A 62 9.92 1.43 -6.68
C GLU A 62 10.70 0.26 -7.31
N PRO A 63 11.58 0.55 -8.29
CA PRO A 63 12.34 -0.48 -9.00
C PRO A 63 13.51 -1.04 -8.20
N ASP A 64 14.00 -0.32 -7.17
CA ASP A 64 15.14 -0.75 -6.34
C ASP A 64 14.96 -0.27 -4.89
N LEU A 65 14.72 -1.22 -3.98
CA LEU A 65 14.57 -0.98 -2.53
C LEU A 65 15.82 -0.32 -1.90
N GLY A 66 16.99 -0.46 -2.52
CA GLY A 66 18.28 0.01 -1.99
C GLY A 66 18.69 1.42 -2.41
N SER A 67 18.05 2.01 -3.42
CA SER A 67 18.45 3.32 -3.97
C SER A 67 17.34 4.36 -4.07
N SER A 68 16.11 4.02 -3.66
CA SER A 68 14.97 4.92 -3.78
C SER A 68 15.19 6.27 -3.08
N ARG A 69 15.14 7.32 -3.90
CA ARG A 69 14.86 8.70 -3.51
C ARG A 69 13.56 9.16 -4.15
N GLY A 70 12.54 8.31 -4.12
CA GLY A 70 11.16 8.64 -4.51
C GLY A 70 10.97 8.80 -6.02
N GLY A 71 10.22 7.87 -6.61
CA GLY A 71 9.54 8.15 -7.88
C GLY A 71 8.62 9.38 -7.75
N PHE A 72 8.26 10.01 -8.87
CA PHE A 72 7.25 11.07 -8.89
C PHE A 72 5.90 10.50 -8.46
N SER A 73 5.48 10.83 -7.23
CA SER A 73 4.14 10.53 -6.73
C SER A 73 3.38 11.82 -6.50
N ASP A 74 2.17 11.91 -7.03
CA ASP A 74 1.26 13.00 -6.71
C ASP A 74 0.59 12.76 -5.37
N ALA A 75 0.28 13.86 -4.69
CA ALA A 75 -0.47 13.85 -3.45
C ALA A 75 -1.91 13.36 -3.73
N ILE A 76 -2.29 12.26 -3.08
CA ILE A 76 -3.64 11.70 -3.14
C ILE A 76 -4.49 12.37 -2.07
N LEU A 77 -5.40 13.23 -2.51
CA LEU A 77 -6.18 14.11 -1.65
C LEU A 77 -7.65 13.69 -1.58
N GLU A 78 -8.19 13.17 -2.67
CA GLU A 78 -9.63 12.90 -2.80
C GLU A 78 -10.02 11.68 -1.96
N ASP A 79 -11.13 11.81 -1.24
CA ASP A 79 -11.63 10.75 -0.34
C ASP A 79 -11.83 9.42 -1.07
N LYS A 80 -12.27 9.46 -2.34
CA LYS A 80 -12.52 8.24 -3.11
C LYS A 80 -11.25 7.48 -3.45
N GLU A 81 -10.18 8.20 -3.73
CA GLU A 81 -8.86 7.64 -4.03
C GLU A 81 -8.27 7.01 -2.77
N LYS A 82 -8.39 7.71 -1.62
CA LYS A 82 -8.00 7.20 -0.30
C LYS A 82 -8.78 5.95 0.09
N VAL A 83 -10.09 5.91 -0.16
CA VAL A 83 -10.91 4.70 0.02
C VAL A 83 -10.34 3.54 -0.80
N ALA A 84 -10.01 3.78 -2.06
CA ALA A 84 -9.49 2.75 -2.95
C ALA A 84 -8.16 2.17 -2.43
N LEU A 85 -7.24 3.01 -1.98
CA LEU A 85 -5.96 2.59 -1.40
C LEU A 85 -6.13 1.84 -0.07
N LEU A 86 -6.97 2.33 0.85
CA LEU A 86 -7.21 1.66 2.14
C LEU A 86 -7.83 0.28 1.95
N LEU A 87 -8.79 0.15 1.03
CA LEU A 87 -9.41 -1.14 0.73
C LEU A 87 -8.45 -2.09 0.01
N LEU A 88 -7.57 -1.60 -0.86
CA LEU A 88 -6.50 -2.41 -1.44
C LEU A 88 -5.60 -3.00 -0.35
N LEU A 89 -5.20 -2.19 0.63
CA LEU A 89 -4.41 -2.63 1.79
C LEU A 89 -5.14 -3.69 2.61
N VAL A 90 -6.41 -3.48 2.92
CA VAL A 90 -7.24 -4.46 3.65
C VAL A 90 -7.26 -5.82 2.94
N GLU A 91 -7.41 -5.83 1.61
CA GLU A 91 -7.53 -7.08 0.85
C GLU A 91 -6.20 -7.84 0.68
N THR A 92 -5.06 -7.17 0.85
CA THR A 92 -3.72 -7.71 0.53
C THR A 92 -2.80 -7.88 1.75
N PHE A 93 -3.10 -7.21 2.88
CA PHE A 93 -2.17 -7.02 3.99
C PHE A 93 -1.53 -8.30 4.54
N GLU A 94 -2.34 -9.25 5.02
CA GLU A 94 -1.83 -10.46 5.71
C GLU A 94 -0.88 -11.30 4.86
N ARG A 95 -0.94 -11.15 3.55
CA ARG A 95 -0.26 -12.03 2.63
C ARG A 95 0.93 -11.36 1.97
N TYR A 96 0.83 -10.07 1.65
CA TYR A 96 1.72 -9.45 0.66
C TYR A 96 2.15 -8.02 0.96
N VAL A 97 1.71 -7.44 2.08
CA VAL A 97 2.09 -6.08 2.46
C VAL A 97 2.87 -6.11 3.76
N ASP A 98 4.09 -5.58 3.73
CA ASP A 98 4.82 -5.26 4.95
C ASP A 98 4.43 -3.86 5.42
N VAL A 99 4.25 -3.68 6.73
CA VAL A 99 3.91 -2.38 7.29
C VAL A 99 4.98 -1.89 8.25
N ASN A 100 5.65 -0.83 7.82
CA ASN A 100 6.74 -0.20 8.51
C ASN A 100 6.29 1.13 9.15
N THR A 101 6.82 1.43 10.33
CA THR A 101 6.52 2.66 11.10
C THR A 101 7.80 3.26 11.63
N GLY A 102 7.82 4.57 11.89
CA GLY A 102 9.02 5.28 12.40
C GLY A 102 10.08 5.56 11.33
N ILE A 103 9.64 5.68 10.08
CA ILE A 103 10.45 6.09 8.92
C ILE A 103 9.83 7.40 8.39
N GLU A 104 10.66 8.32 7.89
CA GLU A 104 10.20 9.54 7.22
C GLU A 104 10.00 9.28 5.72
N ASP A 105 8.97 9.88 5.12
CA ASP A 105 8.80 9.89 3.67
C ASP A 105 9.83 10.80 2.98
N PHE A 106 9.77 10.84 1.65
CA PHE A 106 10.71 11.65 0.85
C PHE A 106 10.61 13.16 1.12
N LEU A 107 9.51 13.62 1.72
CA LEU A 107 9.28 15.00 2.11
C LEU A 107 9.70 15.26 3.58
N GLY A 108 10.16 14.24 4.29
CA GLY A 108 10.60 14.31 5.68
C GLY A 108 9.44 14.22 6.69
N TYR A 109 8.28 13.69 6.31
CA TYR A 109 7.15 13.49 7.21
C TYR A 109 7.15 12.07 7.78
N ASP A 110 6.87 11.95 9.08
CA ASP A 110 6.64 10.65 9.69
C ASP A 110 5.41 9.98 9.05
N CYS A 111 5.58 8.75 8.54
CA CYS A 111 4.53 8.01 7.86
C CYS A 111 4.46 6.55 8.34
N VAL A 112 3.28 5.96 8.15
CA VAL A 112 3.14 4.49 8.06
C VAL A 112 3.34 4.10 6.61
N PHE A 113 4.28 3.19 6.37
CA PHE A 113 4.64 2.68 5.06
C PHE A 113 3.99 1.32 4.87
N CYS A 114 3.32 1.11 3.74
CA CYS A 114 2.68 -0.14 3.39
C CYS A 114 3.28 -0.64 2.06
N ASP A 115 4.17 -1.61 2.15
CA ASP A 115 5.01 -2.09 1.05
C ASP A 115 4.47 -3.40 0.48
N PHE A 116 3.97 -3.38 -0.74
CA PHE A 116 3.64 -4.56 -1.53
C PHE A 116 4.93 -5.11 -2.13
N VAL A 117 5.32 -6.32 -1.72
CA VAL A 117 6.46 -6.98 -2.35
C VAL A 117 5.96 -7.71 -3.59
N VAL A 118 6.45 -7.30 -4.77
CA VAL A 118 6.02 -7.85 -6.08
C VAL A 118 7.15 -8.56 -6.84
N SER A 119 8.32 -8.69 -6.21
CA SER A 119 9.47 -9.47 -6.69
C SER A 119 9.92 -10.50 -5.64
N ASP A 120 10.26 -11.71 -6.08
CA ASP A 120 10.80 -12.80 -5.26
C ASP A 120 12.22 -12.48 -4.73
N GLU A 121 12.96 -11.58 -5.38
CA GLU A 121 14.35 -11.27 -5.01
C GLU A 121 14.44 -10.71 -3.58
N ASN A 122 13.45 -9.90 -3.20
CA ASN A 122 13.41 -9.17 -1.93
C ASN A 122 12.28 -9.63 -1.00
N ALA A 123 11.52 -10.67 -1.38
CA ALA A 123 10.43 -11.17 -0.57
C ALA A 123 10.91 -12.07 0.58
N ALA A 124 10.46 -11.75 1.80
CA ALA A 124 10.64 -12.64 2.96
C ALA A 124 9.96 -14.00 2.75
N LYS A 125 8.92 -14.05 1.91
CA LYS A 125 8.25 -15.27 1.44
C LYS A 125 8.00 -15.15 -0.07
N PRO A 126 8.52 -16.06 -0.90
CA PRO A 126 8.27 -16.03 -2.34
C PRO A 126 6.79 -16.10 -2.68
N LEU A 127 6.38 -15.37 -3.71
CA LEU A 127 5.03 -15.40 -4.26
C LEU A 127 4.87 -16.59 -5.20
N THR A 128 3.73 -17.29 -5.13
CA THR A 128 3.35 -18.14 -6.26
C THR A 128 2.87 -17.29 -7.44
N GLN A 129 2.86 -17.86 -8.64
CA GLN A 129 2.40 -17.16 -9.84
C GLN A 129 0.96 -16.65 -9.71
N GLU A 130 0.07 -17.47 -9.15
CA GLU A 130 -1.34 -17.12 -8.94
C GLU A 130 -1.49 -15.94 -7.96
N GLU A 131 -0.65 -15.89 -6.92
CA GLU A 131 -0.66 -14.79 -5.95
C GLU A 131 -0.14 -13.51 -6.56
N TYR A 132 0.97 -13.58 -7.30
CA TYR A 132 1.54 -12.44 -8.03
C TYR A 132 0.51 -11.84 -9.00
N GLU A 133 -0.13 -12.67 -9.83
CA GLU A 133 -1.17 -12.23 -10.76
C GLU A 133 -2.35 -11.60 -10.04
N ALA A 134 -2.84 -12.21 -8.95
CA ALA A 134 -3.97 -11.68 -8.19
C ALA A 134 -3.66 -10.30 -7.58
N ILE A 135 -2.49 -10.13 -6.95
CA ILE A 135 -2.08 -8.85 -6.35
C ILE A 135 -1.91 -7.81 -7.44
N LYS A 136 -1.19 -8.16 -8.51
CA LYS A 136 -0.93 -7.26 -9.63
C LYS A 136 -2.22 -6.77 -10.27
N ASP A 137 -3.16 -7.67 -10.53
CA ASP A 137 -4.45 -7.33 -11.12
C ASP A 137 -5.26 -6.40 -10.21
N LEU A 138 -5.21 -6.59 -8.89
CA LEU A 138 -5.86 -5.70 -7.92
C LEU A 138 -5.22 -4.32 -7.90
N ILE A 139 -3.89 -4.24 -7.82
CA ILE A 139 -3.15 -2.98 -7.82
C ILE A 139 -3.46 -2.21 -9.12
N ILE A 140 -3.29 -2.84 -10.29
CA ILE A 140 -3.57 -2.21 -11.59
C ILE A 140 -5.01 -1.73 -11.65
N THR A 141 -5.97 -2.55 -11.22
CA THR A 141 -7.39 -2.17 -11.24
C THR A 141 -7.67 -0.96 -10.35
N VAL A 142 -7.07 -0.89 -9.16
CA VAL A 142 -7.24 0.24 -8.25
C VAL A 142 -6.64 1.50 -8.85
N ILE A 143 -5.39 1.43 -9.33
CA ILE A 143 -4.69 2.59 -9.86
C ILE A 143 -5.35 3.10 -11.14
N ASP A 144 -5.58 2.24 -12.13
CA ASP A 144 -6.09 2.66 -13.45
C ASP A 144 -7.52 3.23 -13.38
N ASN A 145 -8.34 2.82 -12.41
CA ASN A 145 -9.76 3.20 -12.35
C ASN A 145 -10.10 4.20 -11.24
N PHE A 146 -9.34 4.21 -10.14
CA PHE A 146 -9.73 4.94 -8.93
C PHE A 146 -8.68 5.90 -8.42
N VAL A 147 -7.45 5.90 -8.94
CA VAL A 147 -6.41 6.85 -8.54
C VAL A 147 -5.80 7.57 -9.75
N PRO A 148 -6.63 8.15 -10.65
CA PRO A 148 -6.16 8.74 -11.91
C PRO A 148 -5.41 10.06 -11.71
N SER A 149 -5.44 10.65 -10.51
CA SER A 149 -4.69 11.86 -10.18
C SER A 149 -3.17 11.63 -10.16
N MET A 150 -2.71 10.37 -10.23
CA MET A 150 -1.30 10.04 -10.16
C MET A 150 -0.56 10.26 -11.49
N THR A 151 0.50 11.07 -11.47
CA THR A 151 1.54 11.10 -12.53
C THR A 151 2.19 9.74 -12.79
N VAL A 152 2.09 8.79 -11.85
CA VAL A 152 2.59 7.41 -11.99
C VAL A 152 2.02 6.73 -13.24
N MET A 153 0.82 7.09 -13.70
CA MET A 153 0.28 6.60 -14.96
C MET A 153 1.12 6.97 -16.20
N GLU A 154 1.98 7.98 -16.10
CA GLU A 154 2.83 8.48 -17.18
C GLU A 154 4.28 8.02 -17.07
N THR A 155 4.65 7.24 -16.04
CA THR A 155 6.05 6.84 -15.82
C THR A 155 6.39 5.46 -16.37
N ASP A 156 7.65 5.30 -16.79
CA ASP A 156 8.16 4.04 -17.32
C ASP A 156 8.13 2.92 -16.26
N GLU A 157 8.27 3.25 -14.97
CA GLU A 157 8.26 2.27 -13.87
C GLU A 157 6.90 1.59 -13.71
N TYR A 158 5.80 2.34 -13.79
CA TYR A 158 4.45 1.74 -13.73
C TYR A 158 4.16 0.88 -14.96
N GLU A 159 4.61 1.32 -16.12
CA GLU A 159 4.53 0.52 -17.35
C GLU A 159 5.35 -0.78 -17.26
N LEU A 160 6.52 -0.75 -16.64
CA LEU A 160 7.34 -1.94 -16.35
C LEU A 160 6.61 -2.89 -15.38
N PHE A 161 6.05 -2.36 -14.29
CA PHE A 161 5.22 -3.14 -13.37
C PHE A 161 4.08 -3.86 -14.12
N LYS A 162 3.32 -3.13 -14.95
CA LYS A 162 2.22 -3.73 -15.74
C LYS A 162 2.68 -4.82 -16.70
N ARG A 163 3.92 -4.78 -17.19
CA ARG A 163 4.47 -5.77 -18.11
C ARG A 163 5.08 -6.99 -17.43
N GLY A 164 5.48 -6.91 -16.15
CA GLY A 164 6.08 -8.02 -15.41
C GLY A 164 5.20 -9.27 -15.43
N GLN A 165 5.73 -10.42 -15.82
CA GLN A 165 4.92 -11.63 -16.06
C GLN A 165 4.97 -12.61 -14.90
N SER A 166 6.01 -12.57 -14.07
CA SER A 166 6.16 -13.43 -12.91
C SER A 166 6.93 -12.72 -11.79
N PRO A 167 6.80 -13.15 -10.53
CA PRO A 167 7.55 -12.54 -9.43
C PRO A 167 9.07 -12.75 -9.56
N LYS A 168 9.54 -13.63 -10.47
CA LYS A 168 10.97 -13.89 -10.70
C LYS A 168 11.61 -13.02 -11.77
N ASP A 169 10.81 -12.48 -12.68
CA ASP A 169 11.26 -11.66 -13.81
C ASP A 169 10.80 -10.20 -13.71
N THR A 170 10.05 -9.87 -12.66
CA THR A 170 9.59 -8.52 -12.42
C THR A 170 10.74 -7.66 -11.94
N GLU A 171 11.05 -6.61 -12.71
CA GLU A 171 12.12 -5.63 -12.44
C GLU A 171 11.70 -4.56 -11.42
N ILE A 172 10.48 -4.66 -10.88
CA ILE A 172 9.97 -3.78 -9.82
C ILE A 172 10.04 -4.54 -8.51
N ASP A 173 10.76 -3.97 -7.54
CA ASP A 173 10.94 -4.60 -6.24
C ASP A 173 9.69 -4.48 -5.38
N ASN A 174 9.16 -3.26 -5.28
CA ASN A 174 8.04 -2.96 -4.41
C ASN A 174 7.13 -1.87 -4.97
N ILE A 175 5.90 -1.92 -4.47
CA ILE A 175 4.94 -0.83 -4.58
C ILE A 175 4.65 -0.37 -3.17
N GLN A 176 4.52 0.93 -2.95
CA GLN A 176 4.45 1.48 -1.61
C GLN A 176 3.30 2.48 -1.49
N ILE A 177 2.53 2.37 -0.41
CA ILE A 177 1.55 3.39 0.01
C ILE A 177 2.05 4.03 1.30
N THR A 178 2.03 5.35 1.39
CA THR A 178 2.34 6.07 2.63
C THR A 178 1.10 6.73 3.21
N LEU A 179 0.95 6.59 4.53
CA LEU A 179 -0.12 7.18 5.32
C LEU A 179 0.53 8.18 6.29
N PRO A 180 0.27 9.49 6.16
CA PRO A 180 0.96 10.51 6.95
C PRO A 180 0.53 10.44 8.42
N LEU A 181 1.44 10.79 9.33
CA LEU A 181 1.11 10.95 10.74
C LEU A 181 0.84 12.41 11.09
N SER A 182 -0.12 12.61 11.98
CA SER A 182 -0.33 13.91 12.62
C SER A 182 0.91 14.33 13.42
N ILE A 183 1.30 15.60 13.25
CA ILE A 183 2.33 16.25 14.06
C ILE A 183 1.77 16.41 15.49
N LEU A 184 2.52 15.91 16.49
CA LEU A 184 2.18 16.01 17.90
C LEU A 184 2.34 17.44 18.46
#